data_AF-A0A4V2M4L9-F1
#
_entry.id   AF-A0A4V2M4L9-F1
#
_cell.length_a   1.000
_cell.length_b   1.000
_cell.length_c   1.000
_cell.angle_alpha   90.00
_cell.angle_beta   90.00
_cell.angle_gamma   90.00
#
_symmetry.space_group_name_H-M   'P 1'
#
loop_
_entity.id
_entity.type
_entity.pdbx_description
1 polymer ?
#
loop_
_entity_poly.entity_id
_entity_poly.type
_entity_poly.pdbx_seq_one_letter_code
_entity_poly.pdbx_strand_id
1 'polypeptide(L)'
;MNPDDDLARALAFAPPTDPYVVCWRDLDPTSTTEELERLADWVTWATIRYNLDHKVIPPCWRHHGAIVEELSALRTFWESCYQLDSAPSEPLAFQRDLTLALRRLRDWTSFLGCTRTIHRAD
;
A
#
# COMPACT_ATOMS: atom_id res chain seq x y z
N MET A 1 18.53 -33.32 1.23
CA MET A 1 18.16 -31.93 0.92
C MET A 1 19.08 -31.51 -0.19
N ASN A 2 18.54 -31.20 -1.37
CA ASN A 2 19.36 -30.90 -2.55
C ASN A 2 19.84 -29.43 -2.47
N PRO A 3 21.15 -29.15 -2.47
CA PRO A 3 21.65 -27.77 -2.42
C PRO A 3 21.16 -26.89 -3.59
N ASP A 4 20.80 -27.49 -4.73
CA ASP A 4 20.20 -26.74 -5.85
C ASP A 4 18.78 -26.24 -5.56
N ASP A 5 18.02 -26.97 -4.72
CA ASP A 5 16.66 -26.54 -4.30
C ASP A 5 16.73 -25.37 -3.32
N ASP A 6 17.78 -25.31 -2.49
CA ASP A 6 18.03 -24.21 -1.56
C ASP A 6 18.52 -22.96 -2.30
N LEU A 7 19.35 -23.13 -3.34
CA LEU A 7 19.78 -22.04 -4.20
C LEU A 7 18.61 -21.52 -5.05
N ALA A 8 17.76 -22.38 -5.59
CA ALA A 8 16.54 -21.99 -6.31
C ALA A 8 15.54 -21.28 -5.39
N ARG A 9 15.43 -21.67 -4.11
CA ARG A 9 14.62 -20.97 -3.11
C ARG A 9 15.22 -19.61 -2.74
N ALA A 10 16.54 -19.53 -2.62
CA ALA A 10 17.26 -18.28 -2.31
C ALA A 10 17.26 -17.30 -3.50
N LEU A 11 17.21 -17.82 -4.72
CA LEU A 11 17.16 -17.06 -5.98
C LEU A 11 15.74 -16.86 -6.51
N ALA A 12 14.71 -17.39 -5.85
CA ALA A 12 13.32 -17.03 -6.07
C ALA A 12 13.07 -15.60 -5.54
N PHE A 13 13.84 -14.64 -6.04
CA PHE A 13 13.39 -13.28 -6.20
C PHE A 13 12.13 -13.39 -7.06
N ALA A 14 10.97 -13.15 -6.45
CA ALA A 14 9.82 -12.72 -7.22
C ALA A 14 10.33 -11.64 -8.19
N PRO A 15 9.98 -11.69 -9.48
CA PRO A 15 10.46 -10.69 -10.42
C PRO A 15 10.17 -9.32 -9.80
N PRO A 16 11.18 -8.43 -9.69
CA PRO A 16 10.93 -7.08 -9.20
C PRO A 16 9.86 -6.51 -10.10
N THR A 17 8.67 -6.31 -9.54
CA THR A 17 7.60 -5.64 -10.26
C THR A 17 7.95 -4.17 -10.13
N ASP A 18 8.51 -3.61 -11.19
CA ASP A 18 8.87 -2.20 -11.21
C ASP A 18 7.67 -1.38 -10.68
N PRO A 19 7.93 -0.39 -9.80
CA PRO A 19 6.87 0.43 -9.26
C PRO A 19 6.13 1.12 -10.40
N TYR A 20 4.82 0.92 -10.47
CA TYR A 20 3.95 1.63 -11.42
C TYR A 20 2.83 2.36 -10.71
N VAL A 21 2.39 3.43 -11.38
CA VAL A 21 1.23 4.21 -10.96
C VAL A 21 -0.03 3.42 -11.33
N VAL A 22 -0.93 3.26 -10.37
CA VAL A 22 -2.24 2.64 -10.59
C VAL A 22 -3.25 3.73 -10.87
N CYS A 23 -3.85 3.75 -12.08
CA CYS A 23 -4.96 4.64 -12.40
C CYS A 23 -6.28 3.89 -12.20
N TRP A 24 -6.86 3.98 -11.00
CA TRP A 24 -8.08 3.25 -10.63
C TRP A 24 -9.28 3.53 -11.53
N ARG A 25 -9.35 4.72 -12.13
CA ARG A 25 -10.41 5.12 -13.06
C ARG A 25 -10.46 4.24 -14.33
N ASP A 26 -9.30 3.77 -14.78
CA ASP A 26 -9.14 3.14 -16.09
C ASP A 26 -9.06 1.60 -16.00
N LEU A 27 -9.11 1.04 -14.79
CA LEU A 27 -9.04 -0.41 -14.57
C LEU A 27 -10.37 -1.09 -14.90
N ASP A 28 -10.30 -2.26 -15.54
CA ASP A 28 -11.43 -3.18 -15.60
C ASP A 28 -11.64 -3.89 -14.25
N PRO A 29 -12.79 -4.57 -14.04
CA PRO A 29 -13.10 -5.22 -12.75
C PRO A 29 -12.09 -6.28 -12.31
N THR A 30 -11.47 -7.00 -13.26
CA THR A 30 -10.47 -8.03 -12.95
C THR A 30 -9.21 -7.37 -12.42
N SER A 31 -8.66 -6.41 -13.18
CA SER A 31 -7.47 -5.66 -12.75
C SER A 31 -7.72 -4.85 -11.47
N THR A 32 -8.93 -4.34 -11.26
CA THR A 32 -9.30 -3.67 -10.00
C THR A 32 -9.18 -4.62 -8.81
N THR A 33 -9.64 -5.86 -8.96
CA THR A 33 -9.57 -6.87 -7.89
C THR A 33 -8.12 -7.23 -7.58
N GLU A 34 -7.32 -7.48 -8.62
CA GLU A 34 -5.89 -7.81 -8.49
C GLU A 34 -5.10 -6.67 -7.81
N GLU A 35 -5.32 -5.42 -8.22
CA GLU A 35 -4.64 -4.28 -7.59
C GLU A 35 -5.09 -4.06 -6.15
N LEU A 36 -6.36 -4.29 -5.82
CA LEU A 36 -6.84 -4.20 -4.45
C LEU A 36 -6.20 -5.27 -3.57
N GLU A 37 -6.03 -6.49 -4.05
CA GLU A 37 -5.32 -7.57 -3.34
C GLU A 37 -3.86 -7.19 -3.11
N ARG A 38 -3.14 -6.79 -4.16
CA ARG A 38 -1.74 -6.36 -4.05
C ARG A 38 -1.58 -5.17 -3.11
N LEU A 39 -2.50 -4.20 -3.15
CA LEU A 39 -2.48 -3.06 -2.23
C LEU A 39 -2.69 -3.50 -0.78
N ALA A 40 -3.54 -4.48 -0.54
CA ALA A 40 -3.86 -4.93 0.81
C ALA A 40 -2.72 -5.63 1.53
N ASP A 41 -1.91 -6.39 0.80
CA ASP A 41 -0.70 -7.00 1.36
C ASP A 41 0.24 -5.92 1.88
N TRP A 42 0.43 -4.87 1.08
CA TRP A 42 1.24 -3.71 1.47
C TRP A 42 0.61 -2.93 2.65
N VAL A 43 -0.70 -2.69 2.64
CA VAL A 43 -1.40 -2.00 3.75
C VAL A 43 -1.29 -2.81 5.05
N THR A 44 -1.39 -4.15 4.98
CA THR A 44 -1.21 -5.04 6.13
C THR A 44 0.21 -4.92 6.70
N TRP A 45 1.23 -4.93 5.83
CA TRP A 45 2.59 -4.68 6.27
C TRP A 45 2.76 -3.28 6.89
N ALA A 46 2.25 -2.24 6.24
CA ALA A 46 2.41 -0.85 6.66
C ALA A 46 1.73 -0.57 8.01
N THR A 47 0.51 -1.09 8.20
CA THR A 47 -0.23 -0.95 9.47
C THR A 47 0.52 -1.56 10.65
N ILE A 48 1.09 -2.75 10.47
CA ILE A 48 1.93 -3.40 11.49
C ILE A 48 3.23 -2.61 11.70
N ARG A 49 3.90 -2.20 10.62
CA ARG A 49 5.21 -1.53 10.66
C ARG A 49 5.17 -0.17 11.37
N TYR A 50 4.12 0.60 11.11
CA TYR A 50 3.97 1.96 11.63
C TYR A 50 2.95 2.06 12.77
N ASN A 51 2.46 0.92 13.28
CA ASN A 51 1.46 0.83 14.35
C ASN A 51 0.23 1.72 14.07
N LEU A 52 -0.30 1.62 12.84
CA LEU A 52 -1.44 2.41 12.39
C LEU A 52 -2.74 1.80 12.91
N ASP A 53 -3.60 2.62 13.49
CA ASP A 53 -4.90 2.19 13.98
C ASP A 53 -6.03 2.46 12.98
N HIS A 54 -7.23 1.99 13.35
CA HIS A 54 -8.45 2.13 12.56
C HIS A 54 -8.90 3.59 12.34
N LYS A 55 -8.34 4.57 13.07
CA LYS A 55 -8.62 5.99 12.84
C LYS A 55 -7.77 6.56 11.71
N VAL A 56 -6.70 5.88 11.34
CA VAL A 56 -5.88 6.20 10.16
C VAL A 56 -6.33 5.40 8.96
N ILE A 57 -6.48 4.07 9.12
CA ILE A 57 -6.88 3.16 8.05
C ILE A 57 -8.03 2.29 8.56
N PRO A 58 -9.29 2.59 8.20
CA PRO A 58 -10.44 1.84 8.67
C PRO A 58 -10.49 0.44 8.03
N PRO A 59 -11.10 -0.58 8.67
CA PRO A 59 -11.20 -1.93 8.10
C PRO A 59 -11.89 -1.97 6.72
N CYS A 60 -12.80 -1.02 6.46
CA CYS A 60 -13.53 -0.90 5.21
C CYS A 60 -12.81 -0.04 4.14
N TRP A 61 -11.54 0.32 4.33
CA TRP A 61 -10.78 1.24 3.46
C TRP A 61 -10.93 0.98 1.96
N ARG A 62 -11.04 -0.28 1.53
CA ARG A 62 -11.20 -0.70 0.12
C ARG A 62 -12.44 -0.13 -0.56
N HIS A 63 -13.44 0.27 0.21
CA HIS A 63 -14.70 0.81 -0.28
C HIS A 63 -14.67 2.34 -0.40
N HIS A 64 -13.57 2.98 -0.01
CA HIS A 64 -13.44 4.43 0.05
C HIS A 64 -12.41 4.91 -0.97
N GLY A 65 -12.89 5.45 -2.09
CA GLY A 65 -12.05 5.77 -3.25
C GLY A 65 -10.87 6.68 -2.93
N ALA A 66 -11.10 7.74 -2.15
CA ALA A 66 -10.03 8.66 -1.73
C ALA A 66 -8.95 7.98 -0.89
N ILE A 67 -9.33 7.02 -0.03
CA ILE A 67 -8.38 6.25 0.77
C ILE A 67 -7.58 5.29 -0.12
N VAL A 68 -8.25 4.62 -1.07
CA VAL A 68 -7.61 3.72 -2.03
C VAL A 68 -6.57 4.47 -2.88
N GLU A 69 -6.90 5.66 -3.39
CA GLU A 69 -6.00 6.49 -4.19
C GLU A 69 -4.71 6.85 -3.43
N GLU A 70 -4.82 7.34 -2.20
CA GLU A 70 -3.67 7.73 -1.39
C GLU A 70 -2.82 6.54 -0.94
N LEU A 71 -3.45 5.43 -0.56
CA LEU A 71 -2.72 4.22 -0.19
C LEU A 71 -1.97 3.64 -1.39
N SER A 72 -2.56 3.66 -2.59
CA SER A 72 -1.87 3.28 -3.83
C SER A 72 -0.68 4.19 -4.11
N ALA A 73 -0.85 5.51 -4.05
CA ALA A 73 0.23 6.45 -4.28
C ALA A 73 1.37 6.25 -3.27
N LEU A 74 1.04 6.01 -1.99
CA LEU A 74 2.01 5.77 -0.94
C LEU A 74 2.75 4.44 -1.13
N ARG A 75 2.06 3.37 -1.57
CA ARG A 75 2.69 2.09 -1.95
C ARG A 75 3.68 2.30 -3.08
N THR A 76 3.24 2.91 -4.19
CA THR A 76 4.10 3.14 -5.36
C THR A 76 5.32 3.99 -4.98
N PHE A 77 5.16 5.02 -4.14
CA PHE A 77 6.29 5.81 -3.65
C PHE A 77 7.24 4.98 -2.78
N TRP A 78 6.70 4.18 -1.85
CA TRP A 78 7.52 3.25 -1.06
C TRP A 78 8.30 2.30 -1.96
N GLU A 79 7.66 1.62 -2.91
CA GLU A 79 8.32 0.71 -3.84
C GLU A 79 9.41 1.43 -4.63
N SER A 80 9.18 2.68 -5.06
CA SER A 80 10.18 3.49 -5.77
C SER A 80 11.38 3.91 -4.93
N CYS A 81 11.21 4.13 -3.63
CA CYS A 81 12.29 4.58 -2.74
C CYS A 81 13.22 3.46 -2.27
N TYR A 82 12.84 2.20 -2.50
CA TYR A 82 13.57 1.02 -2.04
C TYR A 82 14.03 0.14 -3.22
N GLN A 83 14.16 0.72 -4.42
CA GLN A 83 14.82 0.05 -5.55
C GLN A 83 16.33 -0.03 -5.34
N LEU A 84 16.98 -0.98 -6.02
CA LEU A 84 18.44 -1.18 -5.92
C LEU A 84 19.25 0.04 -6.41
N ASP A 85 18.68 0.80 -7.33
CA ASP A 85 19.26 1.99 -7.94
C ASP A 85 18.74 3.31 -7.32
N SER A 86 17.91 3.22 -6.26
CA SER A 86 17.43 4.40 -5.52
C SER A 86 18.58 5.16 -4.86
N ALA A 87 18.48 6.49 -4.82
CA ALA A 87 19.43 7.30 -4.08
C ALA A 87 19.34 6.98 -2.57
N PRO A 88 20.45 7.05 -1.81
CA PRO A 88 20.43 6.78 -0.37
C PRO A 88 19.47 7.68 0.44
N SER A 89 19.06 8.83 -0.12
CA SER A 89 18.09 9.75 0.47
C SER A 89 16.63 9.34 0.28
N GLU A 90 16.32 8.46 -0.66
CA GLU A 90 14.92 8.11 -1.01
C GLU A 90 14.13 7.51 0.16
N PRO A 91 14.68 6.57 0.96
CA PRO A 91 13.97 6.09 2.15
C PRO A 91 13.59 7.20 3.13
N LEU A 92 14.43 8.23 3.27
CA LEU A 92 14.14 9.38 4.12
C LEU A 92 13.05 10.28 3.51
N ALA A 93 13.05 10.45 2.18
CA ALA A 93 11.98 11.14 1.46
C ALA A 93 10.62 10.44 1.69
N PHE A 94 10.58 9.10 1.61
CA PHE A 94 9.40 8.33 1.96
C PHE A 94 8.90 8.62 3.39
N GLN A 95 9.77 8.64 4.40
CA GLN A 95 9.36 8.91 5.78
C GLN A 95 8.73 10.31 5.95
N ARG A 96 9.25 11.31 5.22
CA ARG A 96 8.70 12.67 5.22
C ARG A 96 7.28 12.68 4.65
N ASP A 97 7.08 12.09 3.47
CA ASP A 97 5.78 12.14 2.78
C ASP A 97 4.75 11.20 3.42
N LEU A 98 5.20 10.09 4.02
CA LEU A 98 4.37 9.23 4.88
C LEU A 98 3.69 10.06 5.98
N THR A 99 4.43 10.96 6.65
CA THR A 99 3.86 11.79 7.72
C THR A 99 2.70 12.66 7.22
N LEU A 100 2.78 13.16 5.99
CA LEU A 100 1.73 13.97 5.37
C LEU A 100 0.54 13.10 4.94
N ALA A 101 0.80 11.93 4.36
CA ALA A 101 -0.21 10.96 3.96
C ALA A 101 -1.04 10.48 5.17
N LEU A 102 -0.38 10.14 6.29
CA LEU A 102 -1.06 9.72 7.52
C LEU A 102 -1.94 10.81 8.15
N ARG A 103 -1.74 12.09 7.80
CA ARG A 103 -2.65 13.17 8.22
C ARG A 103 -3.89 13.20 7.34
N ARG A 104 -3.71 13.18 6.00
CA ARG A 104 -4.82 13.12 5.04
C ARG A 104 -5.71 11.89 5.25
N LEU A 105 -5.11 10.73 5.50
CA LEU A 105 -5.83 9.49 5.79
C LEU A 105 -6.70 9.60 7.05
N ARG A 106 -6.19 10.24 8.11
CA ARG A 106 -7.00 10.53 9.32
C ARG A 106 -8.15 11.48 9.00
N ASP A 107 -7.89 12.52 8.21
CA ASP A 107 -8.92 13.49 7.84
C ASP A 107 -10.05 12.80 7.05
N TRP A 108 -9.73 12.06 5.99
CA TRP A 108 -10.76 11.31 5.25
C TRP A 108 -11.48 10.30 6.12
N THR A 109 -10.76 9.50 6.91
CA THR A 109 -11.36 8.51 7.81
C THR A 109 -12.34 9.17 8.78
N SER A 110 -12.05 10.38 9.26
CA SER A 110 -12.97 11.13 10.12
C SER A 110 -14.27 11.55 9.42
N PHE A 111 -14.24 11.76 8.10
CA PHE A 111 -15.42 12.13 7.31
C PHE A 111 -16.31 10.95 6.91
N LEU A 112 -15.77 9.72 6.91
CA LEU A 112 -16.52 8.53 6.46
C LEU A 112 -17.72 8.18 7.36
N GLY A 113 -17.69 8.57 8.63
CA GLY A 113 -18.69 8.14 9.62
C GLY A 113 -18.76 6.61 9.83
N CYS A 114 -17.78 5.87 9.29
CA CYS A 114 -17.64 4.43 9.46
C CYS A 114 -17.13 4.12 10.87
N THR A 115 -17.55 2.98 11.42
CA THR A 115 -16.97 2.42 12.65
C THR A 115 -16.15 1.19 12.31
N ARG A 116 -15.47 0.61 13.30
CA ARG A 116 -14.74 -0.65 13.12
C ARG A 116 -15.62 -1.79 12.56
N THR A 117 -16.93 -1.75 12.80
CA THR A 117 -17.86 -2.83 12.43
C THR A 117 -18.94 -2.40 11.44
N ILE A 118 -19.06 -1.10 11.14
CA ILE A 118 -20.14 -0.55 10.31
C ILE A 118 -19.53 0.31 9.21
N HIS A 119 -19.78 -0.07 7.96
CA HIS A 119 -19.46 0.72 6.78
C HIS A 119 -20.62 1.65 6.40
N ARG A 120 -20.30 2.84 5.90
CA ARG A 120 -21.21 3.79 5.25
C ARG A 120 -20.63 4.11 3.90
N ALA A 121 -21.46 4.04 2.86
CA ALA A 121 -21.06 4.38 1.50
C ALA A 121 -20.74 5.87 1.39
N ASP A 122 -19.80 6.18 0.50
CA ASP A 122 -19.38 7.54 0.13
C ASP A 122 -20.48 8.30 -0.64
#